data_AF-A0A7V4PQD9-F1
#
_entry.id   AF-A0A7V4PQD9-F1
#
_cell.length_a   1.000
_cell.length_b   1.000
_cell.length_c   1.000
_cell.angle_alpha   90.00
_cell.angle_beta   90.00
_cell.angle_gamma   90.00
#
_symmetry.space_group_name_H-M   'P 1'
#
loop_
_entity.id
_entity.type
_entity.pdbx_description
1 polymer ?
#
loop_
_entity_poly.entity_id
_entity_poly.type
_entity_poly.pdbx_seq_one_letter_code
_entity_poly.pdbx_strand_id
1 'polypeptide(L)'
;MDSGGGRLLWLARPQAGTGIHLLQAMVSDREGLLRVGGLVVRRRELRRMAQEIKEKHGITMISIPWEYADQVLYEAYEKAKALGRGGIEDFPSLRAIFNPSRPEAIPHPIYSRLSRDEVRSGAWRELSRGLLDLPEFRLWILDEDWLKPYLEQVGDAEQSRIVLSQAQKAERVQAIIRDAARESFSGDGGKLFQGRMEDMALYLLATEREKEAKLALAVAVAIEEGDLGGLGALEISFLNALLEKSLKFYRGQAKSEEEPSLIVKP
;
A
#
# COMPACT_ATOMS: atom_id res chain seq x y z
N MET A 1 -0.86 -2.43 -5.73
CA MET A 1 0.06 -2.46 -4.58
C MET A 1 -0.55 -3.36 -3.52
N ASP A 2 0.25 -4.10 -2.77
CA ASP A 2 -0.23 -4.90 -1.63
C ASP A 2 -0.21 -4.09 -0.32
N SER A 3 -0.64 -4.72 0.77
CA SER A 3 -0.75 -4.09 2.09
C SER A 3 0.58 -3.70 2.70
N GLY A 4 1.67 -4.37 2.31
CA GLY A 4 3.04 -4.10 2.75
C GLY A 4 3.79 -3.13 1.84
N GLY A 5 3.10 -2.53 0.86
CA GLY A 5 3.69 -1.60 -0.11
C GLY A 5 4.47 -2.28 -1.23
N GLY A 6 4.25 -3.57 -1.43
CA GLY A 6 4.81 -4.36 -2.53
C GLY A 6 4.10 -4.07 -3.86
N ARG A 7 4.88 -3.97 -4.93
CA ARG A 7 4.37 -3.87 -6.31
C ARG A 7 5.28 -4.56 -7.32
N LEU A 8 4.66 -5.08 -8.38
CA LEU A 8 5.32 -5.63 -9.55
C LEU A 8 5.37 -4.56 -10.65
N LEU A 9 6.55 -4.29 -11.20
CA LEU A 9 6.77 -3.30 -12.24
C LEU A 9 7.50 -3.88 -13.44
N TRP A 10 6.96 -3.60 -14.62
CA TRP A 10 7.53 -4.02 -15.90
C TRP A 10 7.82 -2.81 -16.77
N LEU A 11 9.08 -2.63 -17.18
CA LEU A 11 9.47 -1.72 -18.25
C LEU A 11 9.68 -2.53 -19.53
N ALA A 12 8.97 -2.15 -20.60
CA ALA A 12 9.00 -2.85 -21.87
C ALA A 12 9.41 -1.90 -23.01
N ARG A 13 10.52 -2.20 -23.69
CA ARG A 13 11.03 -1.42 -24.84
C ARG A 13 11.08 -2.31 -26.09
N PRO A 14 10.26 -2.03 -27.12
CA PRO A 14 10.39 -2.72 -28.39
C PRO A 14 11.74 -2.42 -29.04
N GLN A 15 12.38 -3.46 -29.60
CA GLN A 15 13.61 -3.35 -30.38
C GLN A 15 13.42 -4.01 -31.75
N ALA A 16 13.71 -3.27 -32.82
CA ALA A 16 13.59 -3.76 -34.19
C ALA A 16 14.40 -5.06 -34.37
N GLY A 17 13.76 -6.06 -34.98
CA GLY A 17 14.37 -7.36 -35.28
C GLY A 17 14.66 -8.29 -34.08
N THR A 18 14.60 -7.79 -32.84
CA THR A 18 15.09 -8.52 -31.65
C THR A 18 13.96 -8.92 -30.68
N GLY A 19 12.84 -8.19 -30.69
CA GLY A 19 11.70 -8.45 -29.80
C GLY A 19 11.42 -7.28 -28.87
N ILE A 20 11.04 -7.56 -27.64
CA ILE A 20 10.78 -6.57 -26.58
C ILE A 20 11.75 -6.84 -25.45
N HIS A 21 12.62 -5.89 -25.15
CA HIS A 21 13.39 -5.89 -23.91
C HIS A 21 12.43 -5.62 -22.75
N LEU A 22 12.42 -6.51 -21.79
CA LEU A 22 11.55 -6.47 -20.64
C LEU A 22 12.42 -6.48 -19.38
N LEU A 23 12.37 -5.40 -18.61
CA LEU A 23 12.88 -5.35 -17.25
C LEU A 23 11.70 -5.60 -16.31
N GLN A 24 11.82 -6.60 -15.47
CA GLN A 24 10.84 -6.94 -14.44
C GLN A 24 11.45 -6.70 -13.08
N ALA A 25 10.65 -6.14 -12.18
CA ALA A 25 11.11 -5.89 -10.83
C ALA A 25 9.96 -6.04 -9.83
N MET A 26 10.31 -6.55 -8.65
CA MET A 26 9.47 -6.49 -7.46
C MET A 26 10.07 -5.42 -6.55
N VAL A 27 9.26 -4.44 -6.14
CA VAL A 27 9.69 -3.35 -5.27
C VAL A 27 8.79 -3.25 -4.06
N SER A 28 9.34 -2.78 -2.95
CA SER A 28 8.65 -2.44 -1.71
C SER A 28 8.91 -0.96 -1.39
N ASP A 29 7.88 -0.26 -0.92
CA ASP A 29 8.05 1.12 -0.46
C ASP A 29 8.91 1.22 0.82
N ARG A 30 8.99 0.17 1.64
CA ARG A 30 9.85 0.10 2.82
C ARG A 30 11.25 -0.39 2.50
N GLU A 31 11.36 -1.45 1.69
CA GLU A 31 12.63 -2.18 1.50
C GLU A 31 13.36 -1.82 0.19
N GLY A 32 12.73 -1.06 -0.70
CA GLY A 32 13.27 -0.73 -2.01
C GLY A 32 13.13 -1.89 -3.01
N LEU A 33 14.11 -2.04 -3.90
CA LEU A 33 14.15 -3.09 -4.91
C LEU A 33 14.38 -4.46 -4.25
N LEU A 34 13.40 -5.36 -4.39
CA LEU A 34 13.44 -6.70 -3.81
C LEU A 34 14.02 -7.73 -4.77
N ARG A 35 13.65 -7.64 -6.06
CA ARG A 35 14.13 -8.52 -7.14
C ARG A 35 14.12 -7.76 -8.45
N VAL A 36 15.07 -8.07 -9.33
CA VAL A 36 15.11 -7.58 -10.72
C VAL A 36 15.46 -8.72 -11.66
N GLY A 37 14.94 -8.67 -12.88
CA GLY A 37 15.33 -9.55 -13.97
C GLY A 37 15.13 -8.89 -15.33
N GLY A 38 15.92 -9.32 -16.30
CA GLY A 38 15.81 -8.86 -17.68
C GLY A 38 15.64 -10.04 -18.64
N LEU A 39 14.77 -9.87 -19.63
CA LEU A 39 14.60 -10.84 -20.72
C LEU A 39 14.17 -10.16 -22.01
N VAL A 40 14.34 -10.87 -23.12
CA VAL A 40 13.83 -10.47 -24.43
C VAL A 40 12.67 -11.38 -24.78
N VAL A 41 11.48 -10.79 -24.98
CA VAL A 41 10.25 -11.53 -25.25
C VAL A 41 9.58 -11.06 -26.53
N ARG A 42 8.71 -11.90 -27.10
CA ARG A 42 7.81 -11.45 -28.18
C ARG A 42 6.57 -10.81 -27.58
N ARG A 43 5.89 -9.93 -28.34
CA ARG A 43 4.63 -9.28 -27.91
C ARG A 43 3.55 -10.27 -27.46
N ARG A 44 3.44 -11.43 -28.13
CA ARG A 44 2.49 -12.50 -27.75
C ARG A 44 2.84 -13.11 -26.39
N GLU A 45 4.13 -13.30 -26.12
CA GLU A 45 4.62 -13.86 -24.88
C GLU A 45 4.43 -12.88 -23.71
N LEU A 46 4.74 -11.60 -23.89
CA LEU A 46 4.48 -10.57 -22.88
C LEU A 46 3.00 -10.56 -22.44
N ARG A 47 2.06 -10.64 -23.40
CA ARG A 47 0.62 -10.73 -23.10
C ARG A 47 0.26 -12.01 -22.35
N ARG A 48 0.84 -13.15 -22.75
CA ARG A 48 0.64 -14.43 -22.06
C ARG A 48 1.12 -14.34 -20.61
N MET A 49 2.29 -13.76 -20.37
CA MET A 49 2.83 -13.61 -19.02
C MET A 49 1.94 -12.72 -18.13
N ALA A 50 1.44 -11.60 -18.67
CA ALA A 50 0.49 -10.75 -17.93
C ALA A 50 -0.81 -11.50 -17.59
N GLN A 51 -1.31 -12.31 -18.53
CA GLN A 51 -2.51 -13.12 -18.32
C GLN A 51 -2.27 -14.22 -17.27
N GLU A 52 -1.13 -14.91 -17.32
CA GLU A 52 -0.77 -15.94 -16.34
C GLU A 52 -0.66 -15.36 -14.92
N ILE A 53 -0.12 -14.16 -14.77
CA ILE A 53 -0.06 -13.46 -13.48
C ILE A 53 -1.47 -13.19 -12.94
N LYS A 54 -2.38 -12.75 -13.81
CA LYS A 54 -3.77 -12.53 -13.44
C LYS A 54 -4.47 -13.81 -13.01
N GLU A 55 -4.31 -14.89 -13.76
CA GLU A 55 -4.98 -16.17 -13.50
C GLU A 55 -4.44 -16.89 -12.26
N LYS A 56 -3.11 -16.91 -12.07
CA LYS A 56 -2.46 -17.65 -10.98
C LYS A 56 -2.41 -16.88 -9.66
N HIS A 57 -2.29 -15.55 -9.73
CA HIS A 57 -2.04 -14.72 -8.55
C HIS A 57 -3.13 -13.67 -8.31
N GLY A 58 -4.12 -13.55 -9.19
CA GLY A 58 -5.15 -12.51 -9.09
C GLY A 58 -4.62 -11.09 -9.29
N ILE A 59 -3.39 -10.92 -9.80
CA ILE A 59 -2.75 -9.62 -9.97
C ILE A 59 -3.06 -9.08 -11.37
N THR A 60 -3.67 -7.90 -11.42
CA THR A 60 -3.95 -7.21 -12.69
C THR A 60 -2.88 -6.15 -12.95
N MET A 61 -2.20 -6.27 -14.09
CA MET A 61 -1.23 -5.27 -14.56
C MET A 61 -1.96 -4.12 -15.25
N ILE A 62 -1.61 -2.88 -14.90
CA ILE A 62 -2.08 -1.66 -15.55
C ILE A 62 -0.95 -0.98 -16.30
N SER A 63 -1.27 -0.19 -17.32
CA SER A 63 -0.28 0.65 -18.01
C SER A 63 -0.10 1.98 -17.29
N ILE A 64 1.14 2.41 -17.11
CA ILE A 64 1.53 3.69 -16.52
C ILE A 64 2.54 4.40 -17.42
N PRO A 65 2.75 5.73 -17.28
CA PRO A 65 3.85 6.43 -17.94
C PRO A 65 5.19 5.75 -17.64
N TRP A 66 6.01 5.53 -18.67
CA TRP A 66 7.24 4.76 -18.51
C TRP A 66 8.28 5.53 -17.69
N GLU A 67 8.27 6.86 -17.76
CA GLU A 67 9.10 7.77 -16.97
C GLU A 67 8.83 7.59 -15.47
N TYR A 68 7.55 7.42 -15.10
CA TYR A 68 7.15 7.20 -13.71
C TYR A 68 7.59 5.82 -13.22
N ALA A 69 7.40 4.79 -14.05
CA ALA A 69 7.89 3.44 -13.74
C ALA A 69 9.42 3.42 -13.57
N ASP A 70 10.14 4.15 -14.41
CA ASP A 70 11.60 4.28 -14.37
C ASP A 70 12.09 5.03 -13.12
N GLN A 71 11.42 6.15 -12.75
CA GLN A 71 11.68 6.85 -11.51
C GLN A 71 11.50 5.94 -10.30
N VAL A 72 10.36 5.26 -10.20
CA VAL A 72 10.05 4.35 -9.11
C VAL A 72 11.11 3.25 -8.98
N LEU A 73 11.53 2.66 -10.09
CA LEU A 73 12.54 1.60 -10.10
C LEU A 73 13.89 2.11 -9.62
N TYR A 74 14.28 3.30 -10.07
CA TYR A 74 15.53 3.93 -9.65
C TYR A 74 15.53 4.27 -8.16
N GLU A 75 14.44 4.86 -7.64
CA GLU A 75 14.27 5.16 -6.22
C GLU A 75 14.30 3.88 -5.36
N ALA A 76 13.65 2.81 -5.83
CA ALA A 76 13.67 1.52 -5.15
C ALA A 76 15.08 0.92 -5.12
N TYR A 77 15.84 1.02 -6.21
CA TYR A 77 17.23 0.57 -6.26
C TYR A 77 18.12 1.35 -5.31
N GLU A 78 18.05 2.68 -5.31
CA GLU A 78 18.85 3.52 -4.42
C GLU A 78 18.52 3.24 -2.94
N LYS A 79 17.25 3.02 -2.62
CA LYS A 79 16.81 2.62 -1.27
C LYS A 79 17.38 1.25 -0.87
N ALA A 80 17.26 0.25 -1.73
CA ALA A 80 17.77 -1.10 -1.44
C ALA A 80 19.31 -1.10 -1.30
N LYS A 81 20.01 -0.31 -2.11
CA LYS A 81 21.46 -0.09 -2.03
C LYS A 81 21.86 0.58 -0.72
N ALA A 82 21.14 1.63 -0.31
CA ALA A 82 21.38 2.32 0.97
C ALA A 82 21.16 1.38 2.18
N LEU A 83 20.23 0.43 2.06
CA LEU A 83 19.98 -0.63 3.04
C LEU A 83 20.96 -1.82 2.94
N GLY A 84 21.91 -1.80 2.01
CA GLY A 84 22.91 -2.85 1.83
C GLY A 84 22.35 -4.19 1.32
N ARG A 85 21.22 -4.19 0.62
CA ARG A 85 20.64 -5.42 0.05
C ARG A 85 21.48 -5.92 -1.14
N GLY A 86 21.74 -7.23 -1.17
CA GLY A 86 22.31 -7.92 -2.34
C GLY A 86 21.23 -8.43 -3.31
N GLY A 87 21.65 -8.95 -4.46
CA GLY A 87 20.76 -9.49 -5.49
C GLY A 87 20.11 -8.42 -6.38
N ILE A 88 20.66 -7.20 -6.36
CA ILE A 88 20.23 -6.04 -7.16
C ILE A 88 21.36 -5.49 -8.05
N GLU A 89 22.49 -6.18 -8.11
CA GLU A 89 23.73 -5.75 -8.78
C GLU A 89 23.55 -5.61 -10.29
N ASP A 90 22.68 -6.43 -10.88
CA ASP A 90 22.38 -6.39 -12.32
C ASP A 90 21.48 -5.21 -12.72
N PHE A 91 20.83 -4.54 -11.76
CA PHE A 91 19.86 -3.49 -12.04
C PHE A 91 20.41 -2.37 -12.94
N PRO A 92 21.58 -1.75 -12.68
CA PRO A 92 22.10 -0.68 -13.51
C PRO A 92 22.31 -1.11 -14.96
N SER A 93 22.86 -2.31 -15.19
CA SER A 93 23.11 -2.86 -16.52
C SER A 93 21.80 -3.15 -17.26
N LEU A 94 20.80 -3.71 -16.57
CA LEU A 94 19.49 -3.98 -17.15
C LEU A 94 18.73 -2.68 -17.49
N ARG A 95 18.79 -1.68 -16.60
CA ARG A 95 18.11 -0.39 -16.77
C ARG A 95 18.75 0.47 -17.85
N ALA A 96 20.06 0.37 -18.09
CA ALA A 96 20.76 1.17 -19.10
C ALA A 96 20.20 1.03 -20.52
N ILE A 97 19.52 -0.10 -20.82
CA ILE A 97 18.80 -0.32 -22.09
C ILE A 97 17.62 0.65 -22.24
N PHE A 98 17.03 1.13 -21.14
CA PHE A 98 15.88 2.02 -21.13
C PHE A 98 16.31 3.46 -20.90
N ASN A 99 17.02 3.70 -19.80
CA ASN A 99 17.48 5.02 -19.41
C ASN A 99 18.81 4.88 -18.64
N PRO A 100 19.95 5.31 -19.21
CA PRO A 100 21.24 5.25 -18.51
C PRO A 100 21.40 6.35 -17.46
N SER A 101 20.60 7.42 -17.54
CA SER A 101 20.70 8.58 -16.66
C SER A 101 19.81 8.42 -15.43
N ARG A 102 20.13 9.17 -14.37
CA ARG A 102 19.21 9.34 -13.23
C ARG A 102 17.90 9.94 -13.77
N PRO A 103 16.73 9.36 -13.45
CA PRO A 103 15.45 9.88 -13.92
C PRO A 103 15.14 11.21 -13.24
N GLU A 104 14.43 12.08 -13.94
CA GLU A 104 13.88 13.31 -13.36
C GLU A 104 12.73 12.96 -12.42
N ALA A 105 12.61 13.69 -11.30
CA ALA A 105 11.50 13.51 -10.39
C ALA A 105 10.23 14.11 -11.01
N ILE A 106 9.25 13.26 -11.29
CA ILE A 106 7.93 13.65 -11.76
C ILE A 106 6.86 13.36 -10.71
N PRO A 107 5.77 14.15 -10.67
CA PRO A 107 4.65 13.89 -9.78
C PRO A 107 3.97 12.54 -10.08
N HIS A 108 3.25 12.00 -9.10
CA HIS A 108 2.48 10.77 -9.29
C HIS A 108 1.46 10.94 -10.44
N PRO A 109 1.36 10.00 -11.40
CA PRO A 109 0.52 10.15 -12.61
C PRO A 109 -0.96 10.42 -12.32
N ILE A 110 -1.45 10.01 -11.16
CA ILE A 110 -2.85 10.22 -10.77
C ILE A 110 -3.25 11.69 -10.76
N TYR A 111 -2.34 12.59 -10.39
CA TYR A 111 -2.61 14.03 -10.32
C TYR A 111 -2.73 14.69 -11.70
N SER A 112 -2.32 14.00 -12.77
CA SER A 112 -2.63 14.43 -14.14
C SER A 112 -4.04 14.03 -14.61
N ARG A 113 -4.71 13.16 -13.84
CA ARG A 113 -6.01 12.56 -14.21
C ARG A 113 -7.16 12.98 -13.31
N LEU A 114 -6.89 13.28 -12.05
CA LEU A 114 -7.89 13.68 -11.05
C LEU A 114 -7.42 14.94 -10.32
N SER A 115 -8.34 15.89 -10.14
CA SER A 115 -8.07 17.12 -9.40
C SER A 115 -8.08 16.89 -7.89
N ARG A 116 -7.10 17.50 -7.18
CA ARG A 116 -7.03 17.48 -5.71
C ARG A 116 -8.29 18.08 -5.08
N ASP A 117 -8.73 19.22 -5.59
CA ASP A 117 -9.87 19.96 -5.03
C ASP A 117 -11.18 19.19 -5.22
N GLU A 118 -11.35 18.54 -6.38
CA GLU A 118 -12.55 17.79 -6.69
C GLU A 118 -12.70 16.56 -5.78
N VAL A 119 -11.62 15.81 -5.56
CA VAL A 119 -11.67 14.60 -4.72
C VAL A 119 -11.87 14.90 -3.24
N ARG A 120 -11.49 16.10 -2.80
CA ARG A 120 -11.65 16.57 -1.41
C ARG A 120 -13.03 17.16 -1.12
N SER A 121 -13.88 17.29 -2.14
CA SER A 121 -15.25 17.78 -2.01
C SER A 121 -16.23 16.71 -1.53
N GLY A 122 -17.30 17.12 -0.83
CA GLY A 122 -18.37 16.22 -0.40
C GLY A 122 -18.01 15.28 0.77
N ALA A 123 -18.74 14.17 0.87
CA ALA A 123 -18.70 13.25 2.02
C ALA A 123 -17.62 12.16 1.92
N TRP A 124 -16.49 12.43 1.24
CA TRP A 124 -15.46 11.41 0.99
C TRP A 124 -14.89 10.79 2.27
N ARG A 125 -14.83 11.54 3.39
CA ARG A 125 -14.32 11.05 4.68
C ARG A 125 -15.10 9.82 5.17
N GLU A 126 -16.42 9.90 5.17
CA GLU A 126 -17.31 8.81 5.57
C GLU A 126 -17.31 7.70 4.50
N LEU A 127 -17.48 8.08 3.23
CA LEU A 127 -17.60 7.14 2.11
C LEU A 127 -16.31 6.33 1.88
N SER A 128 -15.14 6.85 2.28
CA SER A 128 -13.85 6.16 2.15
C SER A 128 -13.82 4.80 2.84
N ARG A 129 -14.66 4.57 3.86
CA ARG A 129 -14.78 3.26 4.52
C ARG A 129 -15.08 2.14 3.53
N GLY A 130 -15.88 2.41 2.51
CA GLY A 130 -16.27 1.42 1.49
C GLY A 130 -15.09 0.89 0.66
N LEU A 131 -13.92 1.56 0.67
CA LEU A 131 -12.72 1.03 0.05
C LEU A 131 -12.30 -0.32 0.65
N LEU A 132 -12.56 -0.54 1.95
CA LEU A 132 -12.21 -1.81 2.62
C LEU A 132 -13.05 -3.01 2.16
N ASP A 133 -14.18 -2.76 1.49
CA ASP A 133 -15.03 -3.81 0.93
C ASP A 133 -14.49 -4.33 -0.42
N LEU A 134 -13.61 -3.56 -1.06
CA LEU A 134 -12.98 -3.93 -2.32
C LEU A 134 -12.00 -5.10 -2.13
N PRO A 135 -11.90 -6.01 -3.11
CA PRO A 135 -10.99 -7.16 -3.03
C PRO A 135 -9.54 -6.78 -2.71
N GLU A 136 -9.07 -5.66 -3.28
CA GLU A 136 -7.68 -5.22 -3.14
C GLU A 136 -7.33 -4.77 -1.72
N PHE A 137 -8.28 -4.21 -0.98
CA PHE A 137 -8.09 -3.74 0.40
C PHE A 137 -8.51 -4.78 1.45
N ARG A 138 -9.22 -5.84 1.04
CA ARG A 138 -9.72 -6.86 1.96
C ARG A 138 -8.60 -7.55 2.73
N LEU A 139 -7.42 -7.71 2.14
CA LEU A 139 -6.26 -8.31 2.80
C LEU A 139 -5.34 -7.26 3.44
N TRP A 140 -5.70 -5.98 3.39
CA TRP A 140 -4.88 -4.95 4.01
C TRP A 140 -4.94 -5.03 5.53
N ILE A 141 -3.75 -5.21 6.10
CA ILE A 141 -3.43 -5.17 7.52
C ILE A 141 -2.18 -4.30 7.63
N LEU A 142 -2.17 -3.36 8.58
CA LEU A 142 -1.00 -2.54 8.84
C LEU A 142 0.11 -3.37 9.46
N ASP A 143 1.36 -2.96 9.23
CA ASP A 143 2.51 -3.66 9.77
C ASP A 143 2.46 -3.66 11.31
N GLU A 144 2.80 -4.80 11.93
CA GLU A 144 2.73 -4.98 13.38
C GLU A 144 3.58 -3.95 14.12
N ASP A 145 4.74 -3.60 13.57
CA ASP A 145 5.65 -2.57 14.11
C ASP A 145 4.94 -1.24 14.37
N TRP A 146 3.96 -0.87 13.53
CA TRP A 146 3.19 0.38 13.68
C TRP A 146 2.13 0.26 14.77
N LEU A 147 1.66 -0.95 15.05
CA LEU A 147 0.53 -1.19 15.96
C LEU A 147 0.94 -1.64 17.35
N LYS A 148 2.16 -2.15 17.51
CA LYS A 148 2.66 -2.73 18.75
C LYS A 148 2.41 -1.85 19.99
N PRO A 149 2.65 -0.52 19.96
CA PRO A 149 2.39 0.34 21.12
C PRO A 149 0.91 0.41 21.53
N TYR A 150 -0.02 0.19 20.59
CA TYR A 150 -1.46 0.32 20.83
C TYR A 150 -2.14 -1.03 21.13
N LEU A 151 -1.53 -2.15 20.74
CA LEU A 151 -2.06 -3.49 21.05
C LEU A 151 -2.20 -3.69 22.57
N GLU A 152 -1.18 -3.29 23.34
CA GLU A 152 -1.20 -3.34 24.80
C GLU A 152 -2.23 -2.36 25.39
N GLN A 153 -2.25 -1.11 24.92
CA GLN A 153 -3.18 -0.08 25.41
C GLN A 153 -4.65 -0.48 25.21
N VAL A 154 -4.99 -1.09 24.07
CA VAL A 154 -6.34 -1.62 23.81
C VAL A 154 -6.66 -2.78 24.75
N GLY A 155 -5.70 -3.68 25.00
CA GLY A 155 -5.85 -4.76 25.99
C GLY A 155 -6.20 -4.23 27.37
N ASP A 156 -5.45 -3.25 27.86
CA ASP A 156 -5.66 -2.61 29.16
C ASP A 156 -7.01 -1.88 29.25
N ALA A 157 -7.40 -1.17 28.19
CA ALA A 157 -8.66 -0.44 28.14
C ALA A 157 -9.87 -1.37 28.28
N GLU A 158 -9.80 -2.57 27.69
CA GLU A 158 -10.88 -3.56 27.77
C GLU A 158 -10.89 -4.31 29.11
N GLN A 159 -9.71 -4.70 29.62
CA GLN A 159 -9.55 -5.46 30.86
C GLN A 159 -9.68 -4.60 32.12
N SER A 160 -9.80 -3.27 31.99
CA SER A 160 -9.89 -2.36 33.13
C SER A 160 -10.95 -2.83 34.13
N ARG A 161 -10.46 -3.10 35.36
CA ARG A 161 -11.23 -3.55 36.54
C ARG A 161 -12.01 -2.43 37.22
N ILE A 162 -11.83 -1.18 36.77
CA ILE A 162 -12.67 -0.06 37.23
C ILE A 162 -14.08 -0.31 36.69
N VAL A 163 -15.12 -0.05 37.50
CA VAL A 163 -16.54 -0.22 37.15
C VAL A 163 -16.93 0.79 36.06
N LEU A 164 -16.44 0.58 34.84
CA LEU A 164 -16.78 1.34 33.65
C LEU A 164 -17.92 0.63 32.92
N SER A 165 -18.87 1.41 32.42
CA SER A 165 -19.90 0.87 31.52
C SER A 165 -19.26 0.40 30.21
N GLN A 166 -19.93 -0.50 29.49
CA GLN A 166 -19.47 -0.96 28.17
C GLN A 166 -19.28 0.21 27.18
N ALA A 167 -20.11 1.25 27.29
CA ALA A 167 -19.98 2.46 26.48
C ALA A 167 -18.68 3.23 26.76
N GLN A 168 -18.29 3.35 28.03
CA GLN A 168 -17.04 4.04 28.41
C GLN A 168 -15.80 3.26 27.97
N LYS A 169 -15.85 1.93 28.01
CA LYS A 169 -14.76 1.09 27.47
C LYS A 169 -14.61 1.26 25.96
N ALA A 170 -15.73 1.24 25.22
CA ALA A 170 -15.73 1.45 23.78
C ALA A 170 -15.18 2.84 23.40
N GLU A 171 -15.57 3.89 24.12
CA GLU A 171 -15.09 5.25 23.89
C GLU A 171 -13.57 5.36 24.11
N ARG A 172 -13.03 4.71 25.14
CA ARG A 172 -11.59 4.69 25.41
C ARG A 172 -10.82 3.96 24.31
N VAL A 173 -11.32 2.82 23.83
CA VAL A 173 -10.71 2.09 22.70
C VAL A 173 -10.73 2.96 21.44
N GLN A 174 -11.84 3.65 21.17
CA GLN A 174 -11.94 4.58 20.04
C GLN A 174 -10.95 5.75 20.16
N ALA A 175 -10.70 6.27 21.36
CA ALA A 175 -9.66 7.27 21.57
C ALA A 175 -8.27 6.77 21.20
N ILE A 176 -7.91 5.55 21.65
CA ILE A 176 -6.62 4.93 21.31
C ILE A 176 -6.47 4.76 19.79
N ILE A 177 -7.53 4.33 19.09
CA ILE A 177 -7.51 4.17 17.63
C ILE A 177 -7.27 5.51 16.93
N ARG A 178 -7.90 6.60 17.39
CA ARG A 178 -7.69 7.94 16.81
C ARG A 178 -6.25 8.43 16.98
N ASP A 179 -5.69 8.23 18.17
CA ASP A 179 -4.31 8.62 18.45
C ASP A 179 -3.34 7.78 17.59
N ALA A 180 -3.59 6.48 17.47
CA ALA A 180 -2.85 5.58 16.59
C ALA A 180 -2.94 6.00 15.11
N ALA A 181 -4.11 6.45 14.65
CA ALA A 181 -4.29 6.95 13.29
C ALA A 181 -3.44 8.17 13.03
N ARG A 182 -3.46 9.14 13.95
CA ARG A 182 -2.66 10.35 13.82
C ARG A 182 -1.17 10.01 13.76
N GLU A 183 -0.68 9.18 14.65
CA GLU A 183 0.74 8.85 14.71
C GLU A 183 1.20 7.99 13.53
N SER A 184 0.45 6.94 13.17
CA SER A 184 0.83 5.99 12.11
C SER A 184 0.80 6.62 10.71
N PHE A 185 -0.14 7.54 10.47
CA PHE A 185 -0.31 8.18 9.16
C PHE A 185 0.29 9.58 9.10
N SER A 186 1.15 9.95 10.06
CA SER A 186 1.96 11.18 10.00
C SER A 186 3.42 10.87 9.66
N GLY A 187 4.19 11.92 9.32
CA GLY A 187 5.63 11.80 9.08
C GLY A 187 5.97 10.82 7.96
N ASP A 188 6.94 9.93 8.21
CA ASP A 188 7.39 8.95 7.21
C ASP A 188 6.35 7.85 6.95
N GLY A 189 5.61 7.41 7.98
CA GLY A 189 4.49 6.47 7.82
C GLY A 189 3.38 7.04 6.95
N GLY A 190 3.06 8.33 7.16
CA GLY A 190 2.17 9.10 6.31
C GLY A 190 2.61 9.14 4.86
N LYS A 191 3.87 9.48 4.57
CA LYS A 191 4.40 9.53 3.20
C LYS A 191 4.32 8.17 2.49
N LEU A 192 4.65 7.08 3.18
CA LEU A 192 4.52 5.73 2.62
C LEU A 192 3.07 5.44 2.28
N PHE A 193 2.17 5.67 3.24
CA PHE A 193 0.76 5.34 3.07
C PHE A 193 0.05 6.25 2.07
N GLN A 194 0.44 7.52 1.95
CA GLN A 194 0.04 8.42 0.87
C GLN A 194 0.35 7.77 -0.48
N GLY A 195 1.60 7.35 -0.71
CA GLY A 195 2.00 6.69 -1.96
C GLY A 195 1.20 5.41 -2.23
N ARG A 196 0.89 4.62 -1.19
CA ARG A 196 0.00 3.44 -1.32
C ARG A 196 -1.39 3.81 -1.82
N MET A 197 -1.96 4.88 -1.29
CA MET A 197 -3.29 5.36 -1.68
C MET A 197 -3.29 5.99 -3.07
N GLU A 198 -2.22 6.69 -3.48
CA GLU A 198 -2.04 7.20 -4.84
C GLU A 198 -1.95 6.06 -5.87
N ASP A 199 -1.14 5.04 -5.60
CA ASP A 199 -0.99 3.85 -6.45
C ASP A 199 -2.35 3.13 -6.60
N MET A 200 -3.10 2.99 -5.49
CA MET A 200 -4.43 2.40 -5.53
C MET A 200 -5.44 3.25 -6.30
N ALA A 201 -5.40 4.58 -6.15
CA ALA A 201 -6.25 5.47 -6.94
C ALA A 201 -5.98 5.33 -8.45
N LEU A 202 -4.71 5.27 -8.84
CA LEU A 202 -4.32 5.05 -10.25
C LEU A 202 -4.80 3.71 -10.77
N TYR A 203 -4.66 2.64 -9.97
CA TYR A 203 -5.13 1.32 -10.32
C TYR A 203 -6.66 1.24 -10.45
N LEU A 204 -7.40 1.81 -9.50
CA LEU A 204 -8.86 1.86 -9.55
C LEU A 204 -9.34 2.64 -10.76
N LEU A 205 -8.71 3.77 -11.07
CA LEU A 205 -9.04 4.56 -12.25
C LEU A 205 -8.75 3.81 -13.56
N ALA A 206 -7.60 3.14 -13.65
CA ALA A 206 -7.22 2.33 -14.81
C ALA A 206 -8.11 1.09 -14.99
N THR A 207 -8.86 0.70 -13.97
CA THR A 207 -9.83 -0.41 -13.99
C THR A 207 -11.28 0.08 -13.97
N GLU A 208 -11.51 1.31 -14.45
CA GLU A 208 -12.84 1.91 -14.67
C GLU A 208 -13.67 2.10 -13.38
N ARG A 209 -13.02 2.15 -12.22
CA ARG A 209 -13.63 2.37 -10.89
C ARG A 209 -13.36 3.79 -10.39
N GLU A 210 -13.89 4.77 -11.13
CA GLU A 210 -13.58 6.19 -10.90
C GLU A 210 -14.02 6.69 -9.52
N LYS A 211 -15.19 6.24 -9.02
CA LYS A 211 -15.70 6.69 -7.71
C LYS A 211 -14.76 6.27 -6.58
N GLU A 212 -14.34 5.01 -6.60
CA GLU A 212 -13.40 4.44 -5.65
C GLU A 212 -12.02 5.07 -5.80
N ALA A 213 -11.58 5.35 -7.03
CA ALA A 213 -10.33 6.05 -7.29
C ALA A 213 -10.31 7.45 -6.66
N LYS A 214 -11.41 8.20 -6.76
CA LYS A 214 -11.56 9.51 -6.12
C LYS A 214 -11.48 9.40 -4.59
N LEU A 215 -12.14 8.41 -4.00
CA LEU A 215 -12.06 8.17 -2.55
C LEU A 215 -10.63 7.84 -2.11
N ALA A 216 -9.93 6.96 -2.83
CA ALA A 216 -8.55 6.60 -2.52
C ALA A 216 -7.62 7.81 -2.62
N LEU A 217 -7.76 8.63 -3.66
CA LEU A 217 -6.97 9.85 -3.81
C LEU A 217 -7.29 10.90 -2.74
N ALA A 218 -8.56 11.03 -2.34
CA ALA A 218 -8.97 11.95 -1.28
C ALA A 218 -8.28 11.61 0.05
N VAL A 219 -8.16 10.32 0.36
CA VAL A 219 -7.39 9.84 1.53
C VAL A 219 -5.90 10.18 1.40
N ALA A 220 -5.30 9.94 0.22
CA ALA A 220 -3.90 10.27 -0.02
C ALA A 220 -3.60 11.77 0.21
N VAL A 221 -4.42 12.65 -0.39
CA VAL A 221 -4.30 14.10 -0.24
C VAL A 221 -4.50 14.52 1.22
N ALA A 222 -5.43 13.90 1.94
CA ALA A 222 -5.64 14.18 3.36
C ALA A 222 -4.39 13.88 4.21
N ILE A 223 -3.71 12.78 3.91
CA ILE A 223 -2.48 12.37 4.60
C ILE A 223 -1.36 13.36 4.30
N GLU A 224 -1.19 13.75 3.03
CA GLU A 224 -0.19 14.74 2.59
C GLU A 224 -0.39 16.09 3.31
N GLU A 225 -1.64 16.54 3.43
CA GLU A 225 -2.01 17.80 4.10
C GLU A 225 -1.92 17.72 5.63
N GLY A 226 -1.76 16.52 6.20
CA GLY A 226 -1.86 16.29 7.65
C GLY A 226 -3.28 16.44 8.20
N ASP A 227 -4.29 16.51 7.32
CA ASP A 227 -5.70 16.59 7.68
C ASP A 227 -6.28 15.18 7.91
N LEU A 228 -5.74 14.51 8.92
CA LEU A 228 -6.16 13.18 9.36
C LEU A 228 -7.44 13.21 10.22
N GLY A 229 -7.92 14.41 10.55
CA GLY A 229 -8.98 14.63 11.53
C GLY A 229 -8.48 14.73 12.97
N GLY A 230 -9.30 15.36 13.82
CA GLY A 230 -9.00 15.50 15.25
C GLY A 230 -10.19 15.79 16.16
N LEU A 231 -11.38 15.97 15.58
CA LEU A 231 -12.63 16.24 16.29
C LEU A 231 -13.74 15.38 15.69
N GLY A 232 -13.78 14.07 16.00
CA GLY A 232 -14.91 13.16 15.77
C GLY A 232 -15.47 13.09 14.34
N ALA A 233 -16.29 14.08 13.97
CA ALA A 233 -16.98 14.19 12.69
C ALA A 233 -16.06 14.46 11.47
N LEU A 234 -14.77 14.74 11.68
CA LEU A 234 -13.79 15.03 10.61
C LEU A 234 -12.78 13.90 10.40
N GLU A 235 -13.00 12.74 10.99
CA GLU A 235 -12.11 11.58 10.86
C GLU A 235 -12.26 10.88 9.51
N ILE A 236 -11.15 10.36 9.02
CA ILE A 236 -11.12 9.56 7.79
C ILE A 236 -11.54 8.14 8.15
N SER A 237 -12.78 7.76 7.78
CA SER A 237 -13.37 6.49 8.19
C SER A 237 -12.59 5.27 7.69
N PHE A 238 -11.93 5.38 6.53
CA PHE A 238 -11.02 4.35 6.02
C PHE A 238 -9.85 4.05 6.97
N LEU A 239 -9.14 5.09 7.44
CA LEU A 239 -7.92 4.92 8.25
C LEU A 239 -8.24 4.28 9.61
N ASN A 240 -9.29 4.78 10.28
CA ASN A 240 -9.75 4.21 11.56
C ASN A 240 -10.21 2.76 11.38
N ALA A 241 -10.99 2.47 10.34
CA ALA A 241 -11.49 1.12 10.10
C ALA A 241 -10.35 0.14 9.76
N LEU A 242 -9.32 0.60 9.04
CA LEU A 242 -8.13 -0.20 8.75
C LEU A 242 -7.33 -0.51 10.02
N LEU A 243 -7.18 0.47 10.92
CA LEU A 243 -6.55 0.29 12.22
C LEU A 243 -7.33 -0.70 13.10
N GLU A 244 -8.64 -0.50 13.24
CA GLU A 244 -9.51 -1.43 13.97
C GLU A 244 -9.37 -2.86 13.46
N LYS A 245 -9.41 -3.02 12.13
CA LYS A 245 -9.27 -4.32 11.46
C LYS A 245 -7.91 -4.94 11.77
N SER A 246 -6.84 -4.16 11.71
CA SER A 246 -5.47 -4.65 11.93
C SER A 246 -5.23 -5.01 13.40
N LEU A 247 -5.70 -4.20 14.35
CA LEU A 247 -5.63 -4.50 15.78
C LEU A 247 -6.41 -5.78 16.11
N LYS A 248 -7.62 -5.96 15.54
CA LYS A 248 -8.39 -7.21 15.70
C LYS A 248 -7.65 -8.42 15.15
N PHE A 249 -6.96 -8.28 14.02
CA PHE A 249 -6.19 -9.35 13.41
C PHE A 249 -5.05 -9.84 14.32
N TYR A 250 -4.16 -8.95 14.78
CA TYR A 250 -3.03 -9.35 15.63
C TYR A 250 -3.47 -9.89 17.00
N ARG A 251 -4.53 -9.32 17.58
CA ARG A 251 -5.12 -9.86 18.82
C ARG A 251 -5.72 -11.25 18.64
N GLY A 252 -6.29 -11.53 17.47
CA GLY A 252 -6.77 -12.86 17.13
C GLY A 252 -5.63 -13.89 17.02
N GLN A 253 -4.48 -13.48 16.48
CA GLN A 253 -3.29 -14.33 16.41
C GLN A 253 -2.72 -14.64 17.79
N ALA A 254 -2.52 -13.63 18.64
CA ALA A 254 -1.97 -13.82 19.98
C ALA A 254 -2.79 -14.81 20.83
N LYS A 255 -4.14 -14.74 20.76
CA LYS A 255 -5.02 -15.69 21.44
C LYS A 255 -4.92 -17.12 20.89
N SER A 256 -4.70 -17.26 19.58
CA SER A 256 -4.54 -18.58 18.95
C SER A 256 -3.19 -19.22 19.29
N GLU A 257 -2.15 -18.42 19.55
CA GLU A 257 -0.83 -18.89 19.95
C GLU A 257 -0.77 -19.27 21.44
N GLU A 258 -1.59 -18.63 22.29
CA GLU A 258 -1.75 -18.97 23.71
C GLU A 258 -2.56 -20.28 23.95
N GLU A 259 -3.25 -20.80 22.94
CA GLU A 259 -3.92 -22.12 22.96
C GLU A 259 -3.13 -23.21 22.19
N PRO A 260 -1.89 -23.59 22.57
CA PRO A 260 -1.24 -24.72 21.92
C PRO A 260 -1.88 -26.04 22.39
N SER A 261 -2.56 -26.68 21.44
CA SER A 261 -2.84 -28.12 21.33
C SER A 261 -2.83 -28.94 22.64
N LEU A 262 -3.99 -29.05 23.28
CA LEU A 262 -4.36 -30.24 24.05
C LEU A 262 -4.58 -31.44 23.09
N ILE A 263 -3.55 -31.81 22.32
CA ILE A 263 -3.53 -33.09 21.61
C ILE A 263 -2.75 -34.04 22.51
N VAL A 264 -3.51 -34.76 23.32
CA VAL A 264 -3.08 -35.97 24.03
C VAL A 264 -2.56 -36.94 22.96
N LYS A 265 -1.26 -37.25 23.00
CA LYS A 265 -0.70 -38.34 22.20
C LYS A 265 -1.19 -39.68 22.78
N PRO A 266 -1.67 -40.63 21.96
CA PRO A 266 -1.95 -41.99 22.40
C PRO A 266 -0.67 -42.77 22.69
#